data_AF-A0A0F9QLQ5-F1
#
_entry.id   AF-A0A0F9QLQ5-F1
#
_cell.length_a   1.000
_cell.length_b   1.000
_cell.length_c   1.000
_cell.angle_alpha   90.00
_cell.angle_beta   90.00
_cell.angle_gamma   90.00
#
_symmetry.space_group_name_H-M   'P 1'
#
loop_
_entity.id
_entity.type
_entity.pdbx_description
1 polymer ?
#
loop_
_entity_poly.entity_id
_entity_poly.type
_entity_poly.pdbx_seq_one_letter_code
_entity_poly.pdbx_strand_id
1 'polypeptide(L)'
;MKSVTRRRSGLSLGLLALLLSGCLSSGGGSDSNNETAPPPPAADQRENSLYLRAAAVGVADLDAALKIYTEGLGMREVERVTRDDRIEVILESADKRGSYVVLMSYTDGIGRNTLQNPGKLVFYANDPAAFATRFALAGGRITVPPAPQASVGGIVVGFGRDQDNNLIEITGSDDAKDSYFSAFGIGVSDLDTARDFYVDTLGFEESQFLQIPGQYDEYILTSPVPGGSALVLMHWTNATPRNYTDNPVKLELAAAQPERLSDAITAAGQTVTQEPAPSAEADLNKTLVGYASDADGTLLEIRQSIRAYLSGAAIGVSNLDTALAFYTEGLGMREVERRTRDNREEVVLESADGRGSQVILMGFTDGATPNYRQNPGKLVFYAKDPTTFAQDIRDAGGVILVEPADQGPALGNAVVGFGRDVDNNLIEIVGDAAATESYFGAFGIGVSDLAAAKAFYADTLGFKVSLFLPISGQYNEYILQGYGGSALVLMNWTNGSVRNYTDNPVKLEIATASPEAFIDTIDDAGERVVQTPAVSEDAGREDELVGFAKDADGTLLEVLLAPWGQSTPVP
;
A
#
# COMPACT_ATOMS: atom_id res chain seq x y z
N MET A 1 51.06 -8.33 -61.30
CA MET A 1 51.15 -9.34 -62.39
C MET A 1 50.00 -10.33 -62.21
N LYS A 2 49.13 -10.49 -63.22
CA LYS A 2 48.98 -11.71 -64.07
C LYS A 2 48.76 -13.02 -63.27
N SER A 3 47.83 -13.93 -63.60
CA SER A 3 46.60 -13.92 -64.43
C SER A 3 45.95 -15.32 -64.28
N VAL A 4 44.64 -15.46 -64.02
CA VAL A 4 43.60 -15.86 -65.01
C VAL A 4 44.00 -17.10 -65.85
N THR A 5 43.29 -18.24 -65.91
CA THR A 5 42.03 -18.60 -66.64
C THR A 5 41.72 -20.11 -66.34
N ARG A 6 40.58 -20.79 -66.64
CA ARG A 6 39.30 -20.48 -67.32
C ARG A 6 38.14 -21.42 -66.88
N ARG A 7 36.92 -20.90 -67.01
CA ARG A 7 35.56 -21.50 -67.01
C ARG A 7 35.35 -22.77 -67.87
N ARG A 8 34.21 -23.47 -67.63
CA ARG A 8 33.00 -23.60 -68.51
C ARG A 8 31.84 -24.32 -67.76
N SER A 9 30.55 -24.26 -68.11
CA SER A 9 29.64 -23.19 -68.60
C SER A 9 28.22 -23.75 -68.89
N GLY A 10 27.14 -23.04 -68.53
CA GLY A 10 25.74 -23.28 -68.95
C GLY A 10 24.78 -22.49 -68.04
N LEU A 11 24.24 -21.33 -68.43
CA LEU A 11 22.97 -21.10 -69.16
C LEU A 11 21.72 -21.59 -68.37
N SER A 12 20.63 -20.83 -68.22
CA SER A 12 20.29 -19.51 -68.83
C SER A 12 18.98 -18.89 -68.28
N LEU A 13 18.90 -17.55 -68.29
CA LEU A 13 17.69 -16.66 -68.24
C LEU A 13 16.78 -16.75 -66.98
N GLY A 14 16.12 -15.69 -66.52
CA GLY A 14 16.08 -14.29 -66.98
C GLY A 14 15.34 -13.38 -65.98
N LEU A 15 15.46 -12.06 -66.15
CA LEU A 15 15.00 -11.00 -65.24
C LEU A 15 13.99 -10.08 -65.96
N LEU A 16 12.83 -9.73 -65.37
CA LEU A 16 12.13 -8.45 -65.63
C LEU A 16 11.02 -8.12 -64.60
N ALA A 17 10.46 -6.91 -64.70
CA ALA A 17 9.64 -6.24 -63.70
C ALA A 17 8.30 -5.70 -64.24
N LEU A 18 7.46 -5.22 -63.31
CA LEU A 18 6.40 -4.18 -63.43
C LEU A 18 5.08 -4.47 -64.20
N LEU A 19 3.98 -4.13 -63.50
CA LEU A 19 2.71 -3.49 -63.93
C LEU A 19 1.74 -4.16 -64.92
N LEU A 20 0.48 -4.29 -64.47
CA LEU A 20 -0.81 -4.03 -65.13
C LEU A 20 -1.92 -4.42 -64.12
N SER A 21 -2.62 -3.50 -63.46
CA SER A 21 -3.77 -2.70 -63.94
C SER A 21 -5.00 -3.52 -64.35
N GLY A 22 -6.04 -3.47 -63.52
CA GLY A 22 -7.43 -3.75 -63.87
C GLY A 22 -8.32 -2.68 -63.23
N CYS A 23 -9.07 -1.92 -64.03
CA CYS A 23 -9.92 -0.80 -63.59
C CYS A 23 -11.38 -1.00 -63.99
N LEU A 24 -12.25 -0.15 -63.44
CA LEU A 24 -13.70 0.03 -63.68
C LEU A 24 -14.58 -0.91 -62.82
N SER A 25 -15.66 -0.43 -62.16
CA SER A 25 -16.43 0.80 -62.40
C SER A 25 -16.84 1.58 -61.13
N SER A 26 -16.51 2.88 -61.14
CA SER A 26 -17.35 4.06 -60.82
C SER A 26 -18.46 4.02 -59.76
N GLY A 27 -18.35 4.95 -58.80
CA GLY A 27 -19.43 5.43 -57.93
C GLY A 27 -18.92 6.59 -57.06
N GLY A 28 -18.89 7.81 -57.61
CA GLY A 28 -18.35 8.99 -56.93
C GLY A 28 -19.39 9.72 -56.10
N GLY A 29 -18.98 10.19 -54.92
CA GLY A 29 -19.69 11.14 -54.07
C GLY A 29 -18.69 11.77 -53.12
N SER A 30 -18.61 13.10 -53.12
CA SER A 30 -17.84 13.83 -52.10
C SER A 30 -18.58 13.75 -50.76
N ASP A 31 -17.86 13.77 -49.65
CA ASP A 31 -17.80 15.01 -48.86
C ASP A 31 -16.65 14.97 -47.86
N SER A 32 -16.20 16.16 -47.49
CA SER A 32 -15.10 16.40 -46.56
C SER A 32 -15.53 16.17 -45.13
N ASN A 33 -14.74 15.38 -44.38
CA ASN A 33 -14.48 15.59 -42.96
C ASN A 33 -13.18 14.84 -42.61
N ASN A 34 -12.04 15.50 -42.88
CA ASN A 34 -10.75 15.02 -42.41
C ASN A 34 -10.51 15.58 -41.01
N GLU A 35 -11.37 15.19 -40.06
CA GLU A 35 -11.04 15.31 -38.65
C GLU A 35 -9.84 14.40 -38.41
N THR A 36 -8.67 15.02 -38.27
CA THR A 36 -7.49 14.34 -37.77
C THR A 36 -7.87 13.79 -36.40
N ALA A 37 -7.96 12.46 -36.30
CA ALA A 37 -8.05 11.79 -35.01
C ALA A 37 -7.00 12.40 -34.07
N PRO A 38 -7.33 12.67 -32.80
CA PRO A 38 -6.34 13.14 -31.84
C PRO A 38 -5.12 12.21 -31.89
N PRO A 39 -3.89 12.74 -31.79
CA PRO A 39 -2.75 11.87 -31.56
C PRO A 39 -3.08 10.97 -30.36
N PRO A 40 -2.69 9.68 -30.37
CA PRO A 40 -2.91 8.82 -29.21
C PRO A 40 -2.33 9.53 -27.97
N PRO A 41 -3.01 9.44 -26.81
CA PRO A 41 -2.52 10.07 -25.60
C PRO A 41 -1.06 9.66 -25.36
N ALA A 42 -0.26 10.60 -24.86
CA ALA A 42 1.13 10.32 -24.55
C ALA A 42 1.18 9.11 -23.60
N ALA A 43 2.02 8.12 -23.92
CA ALA A 43 2.12 6.92 -23.10
C ALA A 43 2.48 7.31 -21.67
N ASP A 44 1.74 6.80 -20.70
CA ASP A 44 1.97 7.08 -19.29
C ASP A 44 3.40 6.69 -18.89
N GLN A 45 4.17 7.68 -18.42
CA GLN A 45 5.57 7.50 -18.02
C GLN A 45 5.73 7.24 -16.52
N ARG A 46 4.66 7.23 -15.72
CA ARG A 46 4.72 6.90 -14.28
C ARG A 46 5.30 5.50 -14.07
N GLU A 47 6.06 5.34 -12.99
CA GLU A 47 6.51 4.03 -12.55
C GLU A 47 5.33 3.19 -12.02
N ASN A 48 5.34 1.89 -12.31
CA ASN A 48 4.23 0.99 -11.95
C ASN A 48 4.46 0.35 -10.58
N SER A 49 4.27 1.14 -9.53
CA SER A 49 4.53 0.74 -8.15
C SER A 49 3.69 -0.47 -7.73
N LEU A 50 4.33 -1.47 -7.12
CA LEU A 50 3.64 -2.67 -6.63
C LEU A 50 4.09 -3.12 -5.23
N TYR A 51 3.40 -4.12 -4.69
CA TYR A 51 3.86 -4.89 -3.54
C TYR A 51 3.36 -6.33 -3.52
N LEU A 52 4.07 -7.18 -2.77
CA LEU A 52 3.59 -8.49 -2.38
C LEU A 52 2.41 -8.33 -1.41
N ARG A 53 1.17 -8.50 -1.88
CA ARG A 53 -0.05 -8.42 -1.07
C ARG A 53 -0.22 -9.65 -0.20
N ALA A 54 -0.03 -10.82 -0.79
CA ALA A 54 -0.15 -12.10 -0.11
C ALA A 54 0.81 -13.14 -0.73
N ALA A 55 1.19 -14.13 0.07
CA ALA A 55 1.89 -15.30 -0.38
C ALA A 55 1.06 -16.55 -0.06
N ALA A 56 0.81 -17.38 -1.06
CA ALA A 56 -0.01 -18.57 -0.93
C ALA A 56 0.82 -19.85 -1.01
N VAL A 57 0.45 -20.85 -0.21
CA VAL A 57 1.05 -22.18 -0.21
C VAL A 57 -0.03 -23.26 -0.28
N GLY A 58 0.20 -24.27 -1.11
CA GLY A 58 -0.62 -25.47 -1.18
C GLY A 58 -0.50 -26.32 0.09
N VAL A 59 -1.63 -26.80 0.61
CA VAL A 59 -1.69 -27.66 1.81
C VAL A 59 -2.44 -28.95 1.53
N ALA A 60 -1.92 -30.07 2.04
CA ALA A 60 -2.52 -31.40 1.89
C ALA A 60 -3.71 -31.63 2.84
N ASP A 61 -3.71 -30.98 4.00
CA ASP A 61 -4.78 -31.02 5.01
C ASP A 61 -5.02 -29.59 5.52
N LEU A 62 -6.15 -28.99 5.11
CA LEU A 62 -6.47 -27.60 5.41
C LEU A 62 -6.71 -27.37 6.90
N ASP A 63 -7.38 -28.29 7.59
CA ASP A 63 -7.73 -28.12 9.00
C ASP A 63 -6.48 -28.23 9.88
N ALA A 64 -5.61 -29.19 9.56
CA ALA A 64 -4.35 -29.35 10.27
C ALA A 64 -3.37 -28.18 9.98
N ALA A 65 -3.33 -27.67 8.74
CA ALA A 65 -2.53 -26.49 8.39
C ALA A 65 -3.06 -25.25 9.11
N LEU A 66 -4.36 -25.00 9.03
CA LEU A 66 -5.01 -23.87 9.70
C LEU A 66 -4.72 -23.86 11.21
N LYS A 67 -4.74 -25.03 11.85
CA LYS A 67 -4.36 -25.17 13.25
C LYS A 67 -2.91 -24.74 13.52
N ILE A 68 -1.95 -25.18 12.70
CA ILE A 68 -0.54 -24.77 12.84
C ILE A 68 -0.38 -23.25 12.68
N TYR A 69 -1.02 -22.65 11.68
CA TYR A 69 -0.84 -21.22 11.38
C TYR A 69 -1.58 -20.33 12.39
N THR A 70 -2.74 -20.75 12.91
CA THR A 70 -3.49 -19.98 13.93
C THR A 70 -3.00 -20.22 15.36
N GLU A 71 -2.98 -21.47 15.84
CA GLU A 71 -2.57 -21.78 17.22
C GLU A 71 -1.04 -21.72 17.41
N GLY A 72 -0.29 -22.07 16.37
CA GLY A 72 1.17 -22.17 16.43
C GLY A 72 1.88 -20.86 16.07
N LEU A 73 1.57 -20.32 14.89
CA LEU A 73 2.16 -19.08 14.36
C LEU A 73 1.37 -17.81 14.76
N GLY A 74 0.26 -17.94 15.49
CA GLY A 74 -0.51 -16.81 16.03
C GLY A 74 -1.36 -16.05 15.01
N MET A 75 -1.47 -16.54 13.76
CA MET A 75 -2.21 -15.85 12.71
C MET A 75 -3.73 -15.89 12.93
N ARG A 76 -4.46 -14.98 12.30
CA ARG A 76 -5.92 -14.88 12.36
C ARG A 76 -6.52 -15.12 10.99
N GLU A 77 -7.48 -16.04 10.88
CA GLU A 77 -8.33 -16.15 9.69
C GLU A 77 -9.12 -14.85 9.51
N VAL A 78 -8.93 -14.20 8.37
CA VAL A 78 -9.66 -12.98 7.98
C VAL A 78 -10.78 -13.29 7.01
N GLU A 79 -10.56 -14.27 6.14
CA GLU A 79 -11.48 -14.65 5.08
C GLU A 79 -11.23 -16.09 4.62
N ARG A 80 -12.28 -16.74 4.11
CA ARG A 80 -12.22 -18.06 3.49
C ARG A 80 -13.07 -18.06 2.24
N VAL A 81 -12.45 -18.35 1.10
CA VAL A 81 -13.09 -18.33 -0.21
C VAL A 81 -13.07 -19.73 -0.82
N THR A 82 -14.16 -20.09 -1.50
CA THR A 82 -14.25 -21.31 -2.29
C THR A 82 -14.19 -20.93 -3.77
N ARG A 83 -13.12 -21.35 -4.45
CA ARG A 83 -12.94 -21.26 -5.90
C ARG A 83 -13.41 -22.57 -6.54
N ASP A 84 -13.47 -22.60 -7.87
CA ASP A 84 -13.84 -23.81 -8.63
C ASP A 84 -12.83 -24.96 -8.44
N ASP A 85 -11.54 -24.66 -8.21
CA ASP A 85 -10.43 -25.61 -8.14
C ASP A 85 -9.83 -25.81 -6.74
N ARG A 86 -10.14 -24.92 -5.78
CA ARG A 86 -9.54 -24.91 -4.44
C ARG A 86 -10.36 -24.13 -3.40
N ILE A 87 -10.07 -24.38 -2.13
CA ILE A 87 -10.44 -23.49 -1.01
C ILE A 87 -9.22 -22.66 -0.64
N GLU A 88 -9.38 -21.35 -0.54
CA GLU A 88 -8.37 -20.41 -0.05
C GLU A 88 -8.75 -19.93 1.36
N VAL A 89 -7.82 -20.00 2.32
CA VAL A 89 -7.98 -19.38 3.64
C VAL A 89 -6.93 -18.30 3.82
N ILE A 90 -7.38 -17.05 3.96
CA ILE A 90 -6.52 -15.87 4.06
C ILE A 90 -6.27 -15.58 5.55
N LEU A 91 -4.99 -15.43 5.90
CA LEU A 91 -4.50 -15.29 7.26
C LEU A 91 -3.72 -13.98 7.44
N GLU A 92 -4.05 -13.23 8.49
CA GLU A 92 -3.33 -12.02 8.92
C GLU A 92 -2.41 -12.33 10.11
N SER A 93 -1.21 -11.74 10.10
CA SER A 93 -0.27 -11.74 11.24
C SER A 93 -0.89 -11.19 12.53
N ALA A 94 -0.48 -11.70 13.70
CA ALA A 94 -0.92 -11.17 15.00
C ALA A 94 -0.62 -9.67 15.16
N ASP A 95 0.56 -9.21 14.72
CA ASP A 95 0.96 -7.79 14.73
C ASP A 95 0.37 -6.97 13.55
N LYS A 96 -0.48 -7.57 12.70
CA LYS A 96 -1.08 -6.97 11.48
C LYS A 96 -0.08 -6.36 10.48
N ARG A 97 1.20 -6.75 10.58
CA ARG A 97 2.31 -6.39 9.70
C ARG A 97 2.57 -7.47 8.65
N GLY A 98 3.17 -7.04 7.54
CA GLY A 98 3.49 -7.89 6.39
C GLY A 98 2.30 -8.15 5.46
N SER A 99 2.55 -9.01 4.47
CA SER A 99 1.57 -9.60 3.57
C SER A 99 0.66 -10.58 4.29
N TYR A 100 -0.46 -10.95 3.66
CA TYR A 100 -1.26 -12.09 4.10
C TYR A 100 -0.57 -13.41 3.75
N VAL A 101 -0.86 -14.47 4.51
CA VAL A 101 -0.59 -15.85 4.09
C VAL A 101 -1.88 -16.47 3.61
N VAL A 102 -1.86 -17.20 2.49
CA VAL A 102 -3.03 -17.92 1.96
C VAL A 102 -2.78 -19.42 1.94
N LEU A 103 -3.62 -20.19 2.63
CA LEU A 103 -3.57 -21.65 2.57
C LEU A 103 -4.49 -22.12 1.44
N MET A 104 -3.92 -22.81 0.44
CA MET A 104 -4.63 -23.31 -0.74
C MET A 104 -4.86 -24.82 -0.63
N SER A 105 -6.10 -25.26 -0.44
CA SER A 105 -6.48 -26.67 -0.44
C SER A 105 -7.20 -27.00 -1.74
N TYR A 106 -6.51 -27.69 -2.65
CA TYR A 106 -7.02 -27.97 -4.00
C TYR A 106 -8.08 -29.08 -3.99
N THR A 107 -9.21 -28.81 -4.66
CA THR A 107 -10.42 -29.64 -4.72
C THR A 107 -10.68 -30.24 -6.11
N ASP A 108 -9.96 -29.79 -7.13
CA ASP A 108 -10.06 -30.24 -8.54
C ASP A 108 -9.64 -31.71 -8.79
N GLY A 109 -9.04 -32.38 -7.82
CA GLY A 109 -8.51 -33.74 -7.94
C GLY A 109 -7.18 -33.85 -8.70
N ILE A 110 -6.58 -32.72 -9.09
CA ILE A 110 -5.23 -32.67 -9.67
C ILE A 110 -4.23 -32.69 -8.51
N GLY A 111 -3.63 -33.86 -8.28
CA GLY A 111 -2.65 -34.06 -7.21
C GLY A 111 -1.42 -33.17 -7.39
N ARG A 112 -1.23 -32.22 -6.47
CA ARG A 112 -0.07 -31.31 -6.41
C ARG A 112 0.87 -31.72 -5.27
N ASN A 113 2.16 -31.48 -5.43
CA ASN A 113 3.18 -31.88 -4.45
C ASN A 113 3.45 -30.76 -3.43
N THR A 114 2.68 -30.72 -2.35
CA THR A 114 2.85 -29.71 -1.28
C THR A 114 4.14 -29.90 -0.48
N LEU A 115 4.68 -31.12 -0.43
CA LEU A 115 5.79 -31.52 0.45
C LEU A 115 7.19 -31.04 0.00
N GLN A 116 7.30 -30.44 -1.19
CA GLN A 116 8.57 -30.14 -1.84
C GLN A 116 8.83 -28.65 -2.08
N ASN A 117 8.05 -27.74 -1.49
CA ASN A 117 8.32 -26.31 -1.56
C ASN A 117 9.81 -26.01 -1.21
N PRO A 118 10.62 -25.54 -2.18
CA PRO A 118 12.02 -25.24 -1.94
C PRO A 118 12.21 -23.95 -1.12
N GLY A 119 11.18 -23.12 -1.01
CA GLY A 119 11.16 -21.82 -0.34
C GLY A 119 11.09 -21.85 1.19
N LYS A 120 10.70 -20.70 1.77
CA LYS A 120 10.58 -20.51 3.23
C LYS A 120 9.48 -19.49 3.60
N LEU A 121 8.97 -19.56 4.81
CA LEU A 121 8.12 -18.53 5.42
C LEU A 121 8.85 -17.97 6.63
N VAL A 122 9.10 -16.67 6.67
CA VAL A 122 9.86 -16.02 7.74
C VAL A 122 8.90 -15.29 8.68
N PHE A 123 8.97 -15.61 9.97
CA PHE A 123 8.19 -14.98 11.02
C PHE A 123 9.10 -14.29 12.02
N TYR A 124 8.89 -12.99 12.19
CA TYR A 124 9.54 -12.20 13.24
C TYR A 124 8.67 -12.26 14.50
N ALA A 125 9.31 -12.38 15.67
CA ALA A 125 8.64 -12.47 16.97
C ALA A 125 9.48 -11.82 18.08
N ASN A 126 8.82 -11.26 19.10
CA ASN A 126 9.47 -10.69 20.28
C ASN A 126 10.01 -11.75 21.24
N ASP A 127 9.32 -12.88 21.40
CA ASP A 127 9.83 -14.08 22.07
C ASP A 127 9.88 -15.27 21.08
N PRO A 128 10.99 -15.42 20.33
CA PRO A 128 11.19 -16.56 19.43
C PRO A 128 11.10 -17.93 20.13
N ALA A 129 11.46 -18.02 21.42
CA ALA A 129 11.45 -19.29 22.15
C ALA A 129 10.03 -19.72 22.53
N ALA A 130 9.20 -18.77 23.00
CA ALA A 130 7.77 -19.00 23.19
C ALA A 130 7.06 -19.28 21.86
N PHE A 131 7.38 -18.53 20.80
CA PHE A 131 6.84 -18.74 19.46
C PHE A 131 7.15 -20.16 18.93
N ALA A 132 8.41 -20.59 18.97
CA ALA A 132 8.81 -21.94 18.59
C ALA A 132 8.13 -23.03 19.43
N THR A 133 7.85 -22.75 20.71
CA THR A 133 7.11 -23.67 21.60
C THR A 133 5.64 -23.79 21.20
N ARG A 134 4.95 -22.66 20.91
CA ARG A 134 3.57 -22.67 20.39
C ARG A 134 3.48 -23.44 19.07
N PHE A 135 4.37 -23.13 18.12
CA PHE A 135 4.46 -23.82 16.83
C PHE A 135 4.62 -25.34 16.98
N ALA A 136 5.51 -25.79 17.88
CA ALA A 136 5.71 -27.21 18.14
C ALA A 136 4.46 -27.89 18.75
N LEU A 137 3.76 -27.22 19.67
CA LEU A 137 2.53 -27.75 20.30
C LEU A 137 1.35 -27.83 19.33
N ALA A 138 1.27 -26.92 18.35
CA ALA A 138 0.21 -26.92 17.34
C ALA A 138 0.34 -28.09 16.34
N GLY A 139 1.56 -28.57 16.08
CA GLY A 139 1.87 -29.68 15.17
C GLY A 139 3.14 -29.50 14.35
N GLY A 140 3.78 -28.32 14.42
CA GLY A 140 5.04 -28.03 13.74
C GLY A 140 6.23 -28.80 14.32
N ARG A 141 7.30 -28.94 13.54
CA ARG A 141 8.55 -29.59 13.94
C ARG A 141 9.69 -28.57 13.98
N ILE A 142 10.18 -28.22 15.17
CA ILE A 142 11.43 -27.46 15.30
C ILE A 142 12.60 -28.35 14.86
N THR A 143 13.38 -27.84 13.90
CA THR A 143 14.57 -28.50 13.34
C THR A 143 15.87 -27.86 13.84
N VAL A 144 15.85 -26.56 14.11
CA VAL A 144 16.91 -25.80 14.79
C VAL A 144 16.23 -24.90 15.82
N PRO A 145 16.46 -25.07 17.14
CA PRO A 145 15.90 -24.18 18.15
C PRO A 145 16.38 -22.73 17.97
N PRO A 146 15.55 -21.72 18.24
CA PRO A 146 15.95 -20.31 18.17
C PRO A 146 17.15 -20.00 19.07
N ALA A 147 18.20 -19.44 18.50
CA ALA A 147 19.41 -19.04 19.22
C ALA A 147 20.07 -17.80 18.56
N PRO A 148 20.78 -16.95 19.33
CA PRO A 148 21.56 -15.83 18.79
C PRO A 148 22.59 -16.27 17.74
N GLN A 149 22.53 -15.71 16.53
CA GLN A 149 23.44 -16.01 15.44
C GLN A 149 24.49 -14.91 15.26
N ALA A 150 25.74 -15.22 15.62
CA ALA A 150 26.84 -14.25 15.55
C ALA A 150 27.13 -13.72 14.13
N SER A 151 26.80 -14.51 13.09
CA SER A 151 26.97 -14.13 11.67
C SER A 151 26.03 -13.01 11.22
N VAL A 152 24.91 -12.79 11.93
CA VAL A 152 23.92 -11.73 11.66
C VAL A 152 23.76 -10.81 12.87
N GLY A 153 24.89 -10.43 13.48
CA GLY A 153 24.91 -9.43 14.57
C GLY A 153 24.34 -9.90 15.90
N GLY A 154 24.09 -11.20 16.09
CA GLY A 154 23.49 -11.75 17.31
C GLY A 154 21.96 -11.88 17.27
N ILE A 155 21.31 -11.56 16.14
CA ILE A 155 19.87 -11.79 15.96
C ILE A 155 19.53 -13.25 16.28
N VAL A 156 18.45 -13.46 17.04
CA VAL A 156 17.97 -14.81 17.37
C VAL A 156 17.32 -15.41 16.11
N VAL A 157 17.81 -16.56 15.65
CA VAL A 157 17.24 -17.28 14.50
C VAL A 157 17.06 -18.76 14.85
N GLY A 158 15.93 -19.34 14.45
CA GLY A 158 15.62 -20.76 14.52
C GLY A 158 14.85 -21.23 13.28
N PHE A 159 14.74 -22.54 13.08
CA PHE A 159 14.09 -23.14 11.92
C PHE A 159 13.15 -24.27 12.30
N GLY A 160 11.92 -24.23 11.78
CA GLY A 160 10.91 -25.26 11.86
C GLY A 160 10.49 -25.82 10.49
N ARG A 161 9.65 -26.84 10.53
CA ARG A 161 8.91 -27.37 9.37
C ARG A 161 7.45 -27.53 9.77
N ASP A 162 6.53 -27.07 8.95
CA ASP A 162 5.12 -27.41 9.12
C ASP A 162 4.85 -28.86 8.66
N GLN A 163 3.58 -29.27 8.68
CA GLN A 163 3.14 -30.60 8.26
C GLN A 163 3.37 -30.86 6.76
N ASP A 164 3.24 -29.82 5.94
CA ASP A 164 3.46 -29.81 4.50
C ASP A 164 4.95 -29.59 4.17
N ASN A 165 5.81 -29.68 5.18
CA ASN A 165 7.27 -29.58 5.09
C ASN A 165 7.78 -28.24 4.54
N ASN A 166 6.98 -27.17 4.54
CA ASN A 166 7.47 -25.80 4.30
C ASN A 166 8.50 -25.42 5.37
N LEU A 167 9.57 -24.73 4.97
CA LEU A 167 10.57 -24.21 5.92
C LEU A 167 9.99 -22.98 6.64
N ILE A 168 9.92 -23.03 7.97
CA ILE A 168 9.53 -21.89 8.80
C ILE A 168 10.79 -21.31 9.44
N GLU A 169 11.15 -20.08 9.11
CA GLU A 169 12.24 -19.34 9.77
C GLU A 169 11.64 -18.47 10.88
N ILE A 170 12.26 -18.50 12.06
CA ILE A 170 11.78 -17.83 13.28
C ILE A 170 12.86 -16.86 13.74
N THR A 171 12.56 -15.56 13.72
CA THR A 171 13.56 -14.50 13.93
C THR A 171 13.16 -13.56 15.07
N GLY A 172 14.13 -13.15 15.89
CA GLY A 172 13.93 -12.19 16.98
C GLY A 172 13.80 -10.74 16.50
N SER A 173 12.82 -10.02 17.05
CA SER A 173 12.50 -8.63 16.71
C SER A 173 12.01 -7.91 17.96
N ASP A 174 12.83 -6.99 18.50
CA ASP A 174 12.52 -6.24 19.74
C ASP A 174 11.39 -5.21 19.52
N ASP A 175 11.16 -4.82 18.26
CA ASP A 175 10.07 -3.94 17.82
C ASP A 175 8.72 -4.70 17.62
N ALA A 176 8.71 -6.03 17.77
CA ALA A 176 7.49 -6.84 17.65
C ALA A 176 6.57 -6.70 18.87
N LYS A 177 5.29 -6.38 18.61
CA LYS A 177 4.24 -6.44 19.66
C LYS A 177 3.70 -7.86 19.79
N ASP A 178 3.56 -8.55 18.67
CA ASP A 178 3.41 -10.00 18.54
C ASP A 178 4.09 -10.42 17.22
N SER A 179 3.97 -11.67 16.86
CA SER A 179 4.54 -12.25 15.66
C SER A 179 3.94 -11.73 14.36
N TYR A 180 4.78 -11.65 13.32
CA TYR A 180 4.35 -11.29 11.96
C TYR A 180 5.17 -11.96 10.86
N PHE A 181 4.49 -12.20 9.75
CA PHE A 181 5.06 -12.72 8.51
C PHE A 181 5.92 -11.63 7.83
N SER A 182 7.23 -11.72 7.95
CA SER A 182 8.15 -10.67 7.48
C SER A 182 8.64 -10.90 6.05
N ALA A 183 8.78 -12.16 5.62
CA ALA A 183 9.24 -12.49 4.27
C ALA A 183 8.69 -13.84 3.78
N PHE A 184 8.47 -13.93 2.48
CA PHE A 184 8.16 -15.17 1.78
C PHE A 184 9.28 -15.53 0.82
N GLY A 185 9.82 -16.74 0.94
CA GLY A 185 10.82 -17.26 0.02
C GLY A 185 10.23 -18.22 -1.00
N ILE A 186 10.60 -18.04 -2.26
CA ILE A 186 10.44 -19.02 -3.34
C ILE A 186 11.81 -19.60 -3.70
N GLY A 187 11.82 -20.84 -4.19
CA GLY A 187 13.04 -21.43 -4.72
C GLY A 187 13.09 -21.28 -6.24
N VAL A 188 14.21 -20.80 -6.76
CA VAL A 188 14.40 -20.49 -8.20
C VAL A 188 15.54 -21.33 -8.80
N SER A 189 15.42 -21.71 -10.07
CA SER A 189 16.43 -22.53 -10.76
C SER A 189 17.66 -21.73 -11.20
N ASP A 190 17.50 -20.44 -11.50
CA ASP A 190 18.57 -19.50 -11.82
C ASP A 190 18.37 -18.20 -11.01
N LEU A 191 19.26 -17.97 -10.04
CA LEU A 191 19.07 -16.94 -9.02
C LEU A 191 19.21 -15.52 -9.56
N ASP A 192 20.19 -15.30 -10.44
CA ASP A 192 20.44 -13.98 -11.03
C ASP A 192 19.36 -13.64 -12.07
N THR A 193 18.96 -14.60 -12.91
CA THR A 193 17.87 -14.40 -13.90
C THR A 193 16.53 -14.12 -13.22
N ALA A 194 16.23 -14.80 -12.10
CA ALA A 194 15.04 -14.49 -11.31
C ALA A 194 15.14 -13.09 -10.69
N ARG A 195 16.30 -12.73 -10.12
CA ARG A 195 16.54 -11.39 -9.54
C ARG A 195 16.33 -10.29 -10.58
N ASP A 196 16.87 -10.43 -11.78
CA ASP A 196 16.67 -9.46 -12.87
C ASP A 196 15.19 -9.37 -13.29
N PHE A 197 14.43 -10.47 -13.32
CA PHE A 197 12.99 -10.42 -13.57
C PHE A 197 12.23 -9.68 -12.46
N TYR A 198 12.39 -10.07 -11.20
CA TYR A 198 11.65 -9.46 -10.09
C TYR A 198 12.06 -8.00 -9.83
N VAL A 199 13.32 -7.62 -10.08
CA VAL A 199 13.80 -6.23 -9.93
C VAL A 199 13.50 -5.41 -11.18
N ASP A 200 14.03 -5.79 -12.35
CA ASP A 200 14.03 -4.92 -13.54
C ASP A 200 12.71 -4.99 -14.34
N THR A 201 11.91 -6.06 -14.20
CA THR A 201 10.59 -6.18 -14.85
C THR A 201 9.43 -5.83 -13.92
N LEU A 202 9.49 -6.28 -12.66
CA LEU A 202 8.39 -6.09 -11.70
C LEU A 202 8.61 -4.90 -10.74
N GLY A 203 9.79 -4.30 -10.69
CA GLY A 203 10.05 -3.12 -9.86
C GLY A 203 10.17 -3.39 -8.36
N PHE A 204 10.54 -4.62 -7.95
CA PHE A 204 11.01 -4.83 -6.58
C PHE A 204 12.40 -4.22 -6.37
N GLU A 205 12.70 -3.81 -5.13
CA GLU A 205 14.00 -3.26 -4.76
C GLU A 205 14.90 -4.36 -4.16
N GLU A 206 16.13 -4.50 -4.63
CA GLU A 206 17.11 -5.41 -4.02
C GLU A 206 17.59 -4.83 -2.67
N SER A 207 17.18 -5.47 -1.57
CA SER A 207 17.54 -5.05 -0.22
C SER A 207 18.86 -5.69 0.24
N GLN A 208 19.04 -6.98 -0.05
CA GLN A 208 20.22 -7.73 0.41
C GLN A 208 20.48 -8.98 -0.44
N PHE A 209 21.76 -9.32 -0.63
CA PHE A 209 22.21 -10.64 -1.06
C PHE A 209 22.88 -11.38 0.10
N LEU A 210 22.58 -12.68 0.25
CA LEU A 210 23.15 -13.56 1.27
C LEU A 210 23.66 -14.86 0.65
N GLN A 211 24.87 -15.27 1.04
CA GLN A 211 25.39 -16.59 0.75
C GLN A 211 25.54 -17.38 2.05
N ILE A 212 24.91 -18.55 2.13
CA ILE A 212 25.00 -19.47 3.27
C ILE A 212 25.83 -20.68 2.81
N PRO A 213 27.16 -20.72 3.07
CA PRO A 213 28.06 -21.66 2.42
C PRO A 213 27.65 -23.12 2.58
N GLY A 214 27.46 -23.81 1.45
CA GLY A 214 27.05 -25.21 1.41
C GLY A 214 25.58 -25.46 1.75
N GLN A 215 24.73 -24.43 1.76
CA GLN A 215 23.28 -24.56 1.96
C GLN A 215 22.51 -23.95 0.78
N TYR A 216 22.51 -22.61 0.68
CA TYR A 216 21.78 -21.83 -0.32
C TYR A 216 22.37 -20.42 -0.42
N ASP A 217 22.12 -19.78 -1.56
CA ASP A 217 22.30 -18.35 -1.75
C ASP A 217 20.91 -17.73 -1.94
N GLU A 218 20.68 -16.49 -1.47
CA GLU A 218 19.39 -15.81 -1.58
C GLU A 218 19.50 -14.30 -1.81
N TYR A 219 18.58 -13.75 -2.62
CA TYR A 219 18.29 -12.32 -2.68
C TYR A 219 17.04 -12.02 -1.87
N ILE A 220 17.09 -10.97 -1.05
CA ILE A 220 15.96 -10.42 -0.31
C ILE A 220 15.52 -9.14 -1.02
N LEU A 221 14.27 -9.14 -1.49
CA LEU A 221 13.67 -8.07 -2.28
C LEU A 221 12.53 -7.39 -1.50
N THR A 222 12.52 -6.08 -1.48
CA THR A 222 11.47 -5.26 -0.84
C THR A 222 10.53 -4.64 -1.85
N SER A 223 9.27 -4.45 -1.48
CA SER A 223 8.30 -3.75 -2.32
C SER A 223 8.49 -2.23 -2.21
N PRO A 224 8.44 -1.48 -3.34
CA PRO A 224 8.50 -0.01 -3.30
C PRO A 224 7.28 0.61 -2.59
N VAL A 225 6.16 -0.11 -2.56
CA VAL A 225 4.97 0.27 -1.80
C VAL A 225 5.02 -0.35 -0.39
N PRO A 226 5.02 0.46 0.69
CA PRO A 226 5.29 0.01 2.05
C PRO A 226 4.20 -0.91 2.63
N GLY A 227 4.60 -1.78 3.55
CA GLY A 227 3.70 -2.62 4.36
C GLY A 227 3.40 -4.01 3.80
N GLY A 228 4.08 -4.46 2.75
CA GLY A 228 4.18 -5.88 2.38
C GLY A 228 5.31 -6.59 3.13
N SER A 229 5.34 -7.93 3.03
CA SER A 229 6.51 -8.75 3.38
C SER A 229 7.55 -8.68 2.27
N ALA A 230 8.82 -8.97 2.59
CA ALA A 230 9.85 -9.14 1.57
C ALA A 230 9.63 -10.42 0.75
N LEU A 231 10.05 -10.40 -0.52
CA LEU A 231 10.16 -11.59 -1.35
C LEU A 231 11.61 -12.08 -1.30
N VAL A 232 11.83 -13.36 -1.03
CA VAL A 232 13.17 -13.98 -1.02
C VAL A 232 13.29 -14.93 -2.20
N LEU A 233 14.21 -14.66 -3.09
CA LEU A 233 14.59 -15.59 -4.16
C LEU A 233 15.73 -16.45 -3.62
N MET A 234 15.55 -17.78 -3.56
CA MET A 234 16.52 -18.67 -2.93
C MET A 234 16.94 -19.80 -3.87
N HIS A 235 18.25 -20.04 -3.98
CA HIS A 235 18.80 -21.15 -4.74
C HIS A 235 19.65 -22.06 -3.85
N TRP A 236 19.28 -23.34 -3.73
CA TRP A 236 20.02 -24.30 -2.91
C TRP A 236 21.32 -24.73 -3.59
N THR A 237 22.45 -24.34 -2.99
CA THR A 237 23.81 -24.64 -3.47
C THR A 237 24.36 -25.97 -2.94
N ASN A 238 23.59 -26.68 -2.11
CA ASN A 238 23.98 -27.99 -1.59
C ASN A 238 23.67 -29.13 -2.59
N ALA A 239 24.29 -30.29 -2.39
CA ALA A 239 24.22 -31.43 -3.32
C ALA A 239 22.86 -32.18 -3.33
N THR A 240 21.80 -31.65 -2.71
CA THR A 240 20.46 -32.25 -2.68
C THR A 240 19.62 -31.67 -3.84
N PRO A 241 19.19 -32.49 -4.82
CA PRO A 241 18.31 -32.01 -5.88
C PRO A 241 17.02 -31.40 -5.32
N ARG A 242 16.60 -30.29 -5.92
CA ARG A 242 15.35 -29.58 -5.58
C ARG A 242 14.42 -29.52 -6.78
N ASN A 243 13.12 -29.49 -6.50
CA ASN A 243 12.10 -29.16 -7.47
C ASN A 243 11.86 -27.64 -7.41
N TYR A 244 12.24 -26.91 -8.45
CA TYR A 244 11.95 -25.48 -8.58
C TYR A 244 10.67 -25.23 -9.39
N THR A 245 10.33 -26.16 -10.30
CA THR A 245 9.20 -26.07 -11.22
C THR A 245 7.87 -26.50 -10.61
N ASP A 246 6.77 -25.84 -10.97
CA ASP A 246 5.38 -26.23 -10.66
C ASP A 246 5.09 -26.46 -9.16
N ASN A 247 5.80 -25.74 -8.28
CA ASN A 247 5.52 -25.76 -6.86
C ASN A 247 4.14 -25.12 -6.61
N PRO A 248 3.30 -25.64 -5.68
CA PRO A 248 1.95 -25.12 -5.45
C PRO A 248 2.00 -23.82 -4.62
N VAL A 249 2.55 -22.76 -5.22
CA VAL A 249 2.83 -21.46 -4.64
C VAL A 249 2.26 -20.37 -5.55
N LYS A 250 1.65 -19.35 -4.95
CA LYS A 250 1.12 -18.17 -5.65
C LYS A 250 1.61 -16.90 -4.95
N LEU A 251 2.12 -15.93 -5.72
CA LEU A 251 2.39 -14.57 -5.26
C LEU A 251 1.23 -13.67 -5.69
N GLU A 252 0.53 -13.05 -4.74
CA GLU A 252 -0.43 -11.99 -5.07
C GLU A 252 0.31 -10.65 -5.12
N LEU A 253 0.47 -10.12 -6.33
CA LEU A 253 1.14 -8.85 -6.62
C LEU A 253 0.09 -7.77 -6.83
N ALA A 254 0.00 -6.81 -5.91
CA ALA A 254 -0.90 -5.67 -6.05
C ALA A 254 -0.15 -4.49 -6.68
N ALA A 255 -0.57 -4.06 -7.87
CA ALA A 255 0.11 -3.05 -8.68
C ALA A 255 -0.77 -1.83 -8.94
N ALA A 256 -0.15 -0.66 -9.12
CA ALA A 256 -0.82 0.59 -9.49
C ALA A 256 -1.54 0.49 -10.84
N GLN A 257 -0.94 -0.22 -11.81
CA GLN A 257 -1.44 -0.39 -13.18
C GLN A 257 -1.26 -1.86 -13.61
N PRO A 258 -2.22 -2.75 -13.30
CA PRO A 258 -2.17 -4.18 -13.60
C PRO A 258 -1.85 -4.52 -15.05
N GLU A 259 -2.50 -3.84 -16.00
CA GLU A 259 -2.33 -4.08 -17.44
C GLU A 259 -0.88 -3.83 -17.88
N ARG A 260 -0.27 -2.71 -17.47
CA ARG A 260 1.15 -2.41 -17.73
C ARG A 260 2.11 -3.42 -17.08
N LEU A 261 1.74 -4.04 -15.96
CA LEU A 261 2.54 -5.12 -15.38
C LEU A 261 2.45 -6.39 -16.23
N SER A 262 1.28 -6.70 -16.78
CA SER A 262 1.09 -7.81 -17.72
C SER A 262 1.86 -7.61 -19.02
N ASP A 263 1.83 -6.39 -19.58
CA ASP A 263 2.64 -6.00 -20.74
C ASP A 263 4.14 -6.18 -20.46
N ALA A 264 4.63 -5.74 -19.29
CA ALA A 264 6.03 -5.87 -18.90
C ALA A 264 6.47 -7.34 -18.75
N ILE A 265 5.64 -8.16 -18.11
CA ILE A 265 5.84 -9.62 -17.98
C ILE A 265 5.91 -10.30 -19.36
N THR A 266 4.99 -9.94 -20.26
CA THR A 266 4.97 -10.43 -21.64
C THR A 266 6.22 -9.99 -22.42
N ALA A 267 6.65 -8.73 -22.25
CA ALA A 267 7.84 -8.19 -22.89
C ALA A 267 9.14 -8.85 -22.38
N ALA A 268 9.18 -9.27 -21.11
CA ALA A 268 10.25 -10.08 -20.53
C ALA A 268 10.25 -11.56 -21.00
N GLY A 269 9.28 -11.96 -21.85
CA GLY A 269 9.17 -13.30 -22.40
C GLY A 269 8.54 -14.32 -21.44
N GLN A 270 7.95 -13.86 -20.35
CA GLN A 270 7.22 -14.70 -19.40
C GLN A 270 5.78 -14.94 -19.86
N THR A 271 5.09 -15.91 -19.23
CA THR A 271 3.74 -16.31 -19.67
C THR A 271 2.67 -15.54 -18.90
N VAL A 272 1.87 -14.73 -19.59
CA VAL A 272 0.56 -14.28 -19.10
C VAL A 272 -0.49 -15.32 -19.52
N THR A 273 -1.18 -15.90 -18.54
CA THR A 273 -2.25 -16.90 -18.76
C THR A 273 -3.64 -16.28 -18.77
N GLN A 274 -3.80 -15.11 -18.14
CA GLN A 274 -5.01 -14.29 -18.17
C GLN A 274 -4.62 -12.81 -18.05
N GLU A 275 -5.02 -12.00 -19.02
CA GLU A 275 -4.87 -10.53 -18.93
C GLU A 275 -5.69 -9.95 -17.78
N PRO A 276 -5.21 -8.90 -17.10
CA PRO A 276 -5.97 -8.19 -16.08
C PRO A 276 -7.33 -7.72 -16.59
N ALA A 277 -8.39 -8.17 -15.92
CA ALA A 277 -9.77 -7.79 -16.24
C ALA A 277 -10.62 -7.71 -14.95
N PRO A 278 -11.73 -6.96 -14.94
CA PRO A 278 -12.61 -6.88 -13.77
C PRO A 278 -13.09 -8.26 -13.34
N SER A 279 -12.76 -8.65 -12.10
CA SER A 279 -13.12 -9.99 -11.61
C SER A 279 -14.64 -10.16 -11.45
N ALA A 280 -15.13 -11.33 -11.86
CA ALA A 280 -16.50 -11.77 -11.62
C ALA A 280 -16.69 -12.39 -10.22
N GLU A 281 -15.62 -12.54 -9.45
CA GLU A 281 -15.65 -13.15 -8.12
C GLU A 281 -16.19 -12.16 -7.07
N ALA A 282 -17.09 -12.64 -6.22
CA ALA A 282 -17.87 -11.79 -5.32
C ALA A 282 -17.01 -11.13 -4.21
N ASP A 283 -15.94 -11.79 -3.77
CA ASP A 283 -14.97 -11.27 -2.80
C ASP A 283 -14.06 -10.19 -3.39
N LEU A 284 -13.93 -10.14 -4.72
CA LEU A 284 -13.00 -9.23 -5.40
C LEU A 284 -13.68 -7.96 -5.94
N ASN A 285 -15.01 -7.83 -5.85
CA ASN A 285 -15.76 -6.61 -6.18
C ASN A 285 -15.28 -5.88 -7.46
N LYS A 286 -15.22 -6.58 -8.58
CA LYS A 286 -14.71 -6.08 -9.89
C LYS A 286 -13.25 -5.60 -9.94
N THR A 287 -12.45 -5.78 -8.89
CA THR A 287 -10.99 -5.52 -8.91
C THR A 287 -10.38 -6.16 -10.16
N LEU A 288 -9.49 -5.45 -10.87
CA LEU A 288 -8.77 -6.03 -12.00
C LEU A 288 -7.89 -7.18 -11.51
N VAL A 289 -8.05 -8.36 -12.09
CA VAL A 289 -7.28 -9.57 -11.79
C VAL A 289 -6.74 -10.20 -13.07
N GLY A 290 -5.43 -10.44 -13.11
CA GLY A 290 -4.74 -11.19 -14.15
C GLY A 290 -3.86 -12.29 -13.56
N TYR A 291 -3.42 -13.22 -14.40
CA TYR A 291 -2.57 -14.34 -14.02
C TYR A 291 -1.38 -14.48 -14.97
N ALA A 292 -0.21 -14.72 -14.39
CA ALA A 292 1.03 -14.97 -15.11
C ALA A 292 1.90 -16.01 -14.37
N SER A 293 3.04 -16.37 -14.95
CA SER A 293 4.04 -17.22 -14.32
C SER A 293 5.46 -16.73 -14.60
N ASP A 294 6.35 -16.89 -13.63
CA ASP A 294 7.78 -16.68 -13.83
C ASP A 294 8.44 -17.87 -14.57
N ALA A 295 9.76 -17.80 -14.77
CA ALA A 295 10.52 -18.82 -15.50
C ALA A 295 10.54 -20.20 -14.81
N ASP A 296 10.28 -20.26 -13.50
CA ASP A 296 10.16 -21.48 -12.70
C ASP A 296 8.70 -21.94 -12.56
N GLY A 297 7.73 -21.23 -13.14
CA GLY A 297 6.31 -21.57 -13.06
C GLY A 297 5.64 -21.15 -11.74
N THR A 298 6.25 -20.26 -10.95
CA THR A 298 5.58 -19.65 -9.80
C THR A 298 4.36 -18.88 -10.30
N LEU A 299 3.16 -19.16 -9.76
CA LEU A 299 1.96 -18.44 -10.16
C LEU A 299 2.00 -17.00 -9.64
N LEU A 300 1.88 -16.04 -10.53
CA LEU A 300 1.75 -14.61 -10.23
C LEU A 300 0.29 -14.21 -10.44
N GLU A 301 -0.38 -13.78 -9.38
CA GLU A 301 -1.73 -13.20 -9.45
C GLU A 301 -1.61 -11.69 -9.35
N ILE A 302 -1.91 -11.01 -10.45
CA ILE A 302 -1.79 -9.55 -10.57
C ILE A 302 -3.13 -8.94 -10.16
N ARG A 303 -3.13 -8.01 -9.20
CA ARG A 303 -4.34 -7.30 -8.74
C ARG A 303 -4.20 -5.79 -8.81
N GLN A 304 -5.29 -5.07 -9.08
CA GLN A 304 -5.35 -3.61 -8.90
C GLN A 304 -5.05 -3.23 -7.44
N SER A 305 -4.17 -2.26 -7.25
CA SER A 305 -3.97 -1.60 -5.97
C SER A 305 -4.71 -0.28 -5.89
N ILE A 306 -5.36 -0.06 -4.76
CA ILE A 306 -5.90 1.23 -4.29
C ILE A 306 -5.23 1.64 -2.96
N ARG A 307 -4.04 1.08 -2.65
CA ARG A 307 -3.37 1.29 -1.37
C ARG A 307 -3.10 2.80 -1.19
N ALA A 308 -3.54 3.34 -0.07
CA ALA A 308 -3.53 4.78 0.17
C ALA A 308 -3.04 5.18 1.57
N TYR A 309 -2.80 6.47 1.75
CA TYR A 309 -2.59 7.12 3.03
C TYR A 309 -3.05 8.59 3.02
N LEU A 310 -3.29 9.14 4.20
CA LEU A 310 -3.53 10.56 4.37
C LEU A 310 -2.19 11.30 4.19
N SER A 311 -1.97 11.98 3.07
CA SER A 311 -0.75 12.77 2.84
C SER A 311 -0.86 14.17 3.44
N GLY A 312 -2.07 14.72 3.53
CA GLY A 312 -2.34 16.04 4.07
C GLY A 312 -3.75 16.17 4.65
N ALA A 313 -3.92 17.07 5.61
CA ALA A 313 -5.22 17.42 6.17
C ALA A 313 -5.39 18.94 6.18
N ALA A 314 -6.47 19.43 5.58
CA ALA A 314 -6.72 20.86 5.46
C ALA A 314 -7.88 21.33 6.34
N ILE A 315 -7.74 22.57 6.83
CA ILE A 315 -8.76 23.31 7.56
C ILE A 315 -8.92 24.72 6.98
N GLY A 316 -10.18 25.18 6.90
CA GLY A 316 -10.47 26.58 6.62
C GLY A 316 -10.14 27.46 7.81
N VAL A 317 -9.52 28.61 7.55
CA VAL A 317 -9.10 29.58 8.57
C VAL A 317 -9.70 30.96 8.28
N SER A 318 -10.03 31.72 9.34
CA SER A 318 -10.63 33.06 9.18
C SER A 318 -9.60 34.13 8.79
N ASN A 319 -8.32 33.90 9.08
CA ASN A 319 -7.20 34.74 8.65
C ASN A 319 -5.94 33.89 8.48
N LEU A 320 -5.43 33.82 7.25
CA LEU A 320 -4.35 32.92 6.86
C LEU A 320 -3.02 33.24 7.58
N ASP A 321 -2.66 34.52 7.71
CA ASP A 321 -1.42 34.94 8.39
C ASP A 321 -1.47 34.69 9.91
N THR A 322 -2.63 34.90 10.53
CA THR A 322 -2.83 34.66 11.97
C THR A 322 -2.80 33.17 12.29
N ALA A 323 -3.43 32.35 11.46
CA ALA A 323 -3.36 30.90 11.58
C ALA A 323 -1.93 30.41 11.33
N LEU A 324 -1.27 30.88 10.26
CA LEU A 324 0.13 30.53 9.96
C LEU A 324 1.04 30.77 11.17
N ALA A 325 1.02 31.97 11.74
CA ALA A 325 1.80 32.31 12.93
C ALA A 325 1.49 31.36 14.11
N PHE A 326 0.21 31.02 14.35
CA PHE A 326 -0.14 30.06 15.39
C PHE A 326 0.45 28.67 15.15
N TYR A 327 0.35 28.13 13.93
CA TYR A 327 0.84 26.79 13.62
C TYR A 327 2.38 26.72 13.57
N THR A 328 3.08 27.79 13.15
CA THR A 328 4.55 27.82 13.15
C THR A 328 5.15 28.13 14.52
N GLU A 329 4.63 29.14 15.25
CA GLU A 329 5.18 29.57 16.53
C GLU A 329 4.67 28.74 17.71
N GLY A 330 3.40 28.33 17.68
CA GLY A 330 2.74 27.59 18.78
C GLY A 330 2.78 26.07 18.67
N LEU A 331 2.87 25.52 17.45
CA LEU A 331 2.95 24.06 17.21
C LEU A 331 4.28 23.62 16.59
N GLY A 332 5.21 24.56 16.32
CA GLY A 332 6.53 24.26 15.76
C GLY A 332 6.53 23.76 14.32
N MET A 333 5.45 23.95 13.56
CA MET A 333 5.37 23.49 12.17
C MET A 333 6.19 24.38 11.23
N ARG A 334 6.56 23.82 10.07
CA ARG A 334 7.37 24.49 9.05
C ARG A 334 6.56 24.71 7.78
N GLU A 335 6.49 25.95 7.29
CA GLU A 335 5.98 26.24 5.95
C GLU A 335 6.89 25.60 4.89
N VAL A 336 6.27 24.86 3.97
CA VAL A 336 6.96 24.20 2.84
C VAL A 336 6.48 24.70 1.49
N GLU A 337 5.24 25.19 1.41
CA GLU A 337 4.60 25.50 0.13
C GLU A 337 3.46 26.51 0.32
N ARG A 338 3.13 27.21 -0.77
CA ARG A 338 1.90 28.00 -0.90
C ARG A 338 1.27 27.71 -2.24
N ARG A 339 -0.06 27.49 -2.25
CA ARG A 339 -0.84 27.18 -3.45
C ARG A 339 -1.91 28.24 -3.64
N THR A 340 -2.14 28.62 -4.89
CA THR A 340 -3.25 29.50 -5.27
C THR A 340 -4.24 28.71 -6.10
N ARG A 341 -5.50 28.73 -5.70
CA ARG A 341 -6.62 28.09 -6.40
C ARG A 341 -7.67 29.15 -6.69
N ASP A 342 -8.55 28.89 -7.67
CA ASP A 342 -9.64 29.80 -8.06
C ASP A 342 -10.51 30.33 -6.90
N ASN A 343 -10.59 29.58 -5.79
CA ASN A 343 -11.49 29.88 -4.68
C ASN A 343 -10.81 30.07 -3.30
N ARG A 344 -9.48 29.86 -3.20
CA ARG A 344 -8.74 29.92 -1.94
C ARG A 344 -7.23 30.03 -2.15
N GLU A 345 -6.56 30.64 -1.18
CA GLU A 345 -5.12 30.45 -0.97
C GLU A 345 -4.89 29.31 0.04
N GLU A 346 -3.88 28.47 -0.19
CA GLU A 346 -3.46 27.42 0.73
C GLU A 346 -2.03 27.67 1.22
N VAL A 347 -1.76 27.48 2.51
CA VAL A 347 -0.39 27.36 3.06
C VAL A 347 -0.18 25.95 3.57
N VAL A 348 0.87 25.29 3.11
CA VAL A 348 1.18 23.89 3.42
C VAL A 348 2.28 23.85 4.47
N LEU A 349 2.03 23.11 5.53
CA LEU A 349 2.88 22.98 6.70
C LEU A 349 3.25 21.51 6.93
N GLU A 350 4.47 21.25 7.40
CA GLU A 350 4.89 19.94 7.92
C GLU A 350 5.36 20.04 9.38
N SER A 351 5.45 18.89 10.06
CA SER A 351 6.14 18.74 11.35
C SER A 351 7.62 19.10 11.21
N ALA A 352 8.27 19.60 12.27
CA ALA A 352 9.68 20.03 12.21
C ALA A 352 10.68 18.93 11.79
N ASP A 353 10.34 17.65 12.00
CA ASP A 353 11.13 16.48 11.57
C ASP A 353 10.59 15.81 10.29
N GLY A 354 9.62 16.43 9.60
CA GLY A 354 8.97 15.90 8.40
C GLY A 354 8.02 14.73 8.65
N ARG A 355 7.74 14.35 9.90
CA ARG A 355 6.91 13.19 10.24
C ARG A 355 5.41 13.48 10.14
N GLY A 356 4.66 12.49 9.67
CA GLY A 356 3.20 12.53 9.57
C GLY A 356 2.70 13.04 8.22
N SER A 357 1.47 13.52 8.19
CA SER A 357 0.87 14.25 7.08
C SER A 357 1.22 15.75 7.15
N GLN A 358 1.00 16.44 6.04
CA GLN A 358 0.97 17.90 6.01
C GLN A 358 -0.30 18.45 6.68
N VAL A 359 -0.23 19.66 7.23
CA VAL A 359 -1.39 20.48 7.61
C VAL A 359 -1.53 21.60 6.59
N ILE A 360 -2.72 21.77 6.03
CA ILE A 360 -2.99 22.78 5.00
C ILE A 360 -3.98 23.82 5.54
N LEU A 361 -3.55 25.07 5.62
CA LEU A 361 -4.40 26.19 6.04
C LEU A 361 -5.05 26.81 4.80
N MET A 362 -6.39 26.81 4.73
CA MET A 362 -7.16 27.30 3.58
C MET A 362 -7.82 28.66 3.88
N GLY A 363 -7.34 29.73 3.24
CA GLY A 363 -7.99 31.04 3.27
C GLY A 363 -8.89 31.21 2.04
N PHE A 364 -10.21 31.09 2.21
CA PHE A 364 -11.17 31.19 1.10
C PHE A 364 -11.26 32.63 0.55
N THR A 365 -11.22 32.76 -0.78
CA THR A 365 -11.18 34.03 -1.52
C THR A 365 -12.41 34.25 -2.42
N ASP A 366 -13.23 33.21 -2.62
CA ASP A 366 -14.47 33.22 -3.42
C ASP A 366 -15.65 34.01 -2.81
N GLY A 367 -15.48 34.54 -1.60
CA GLY A 367 -16.53 35.24 -0.86
C GLY A 367 -17.52 34.32 -0.15
N ALA A 368 -17.28 33.00 -0.14
CA ALA A 368 -17.98 32.11 0.77
C ALA A 368 -17.68 32.48 2.24
N THR A 369 -18.61 32.14 3.14
CA THR A 369 -18.42 32.32 4.59
C THR A 369 -18.55 30.98 5.32
N PRO A 370 -17.58 30.06 5.18
CA PRO A 370 -17.57 28.81 5.94
C PRO A 370 -17.57 29.02 7.46
N ASN A 371 -18.04 28.03 8.20
CA ASN A 371 -18.07 28.05 9.65
C ASN A 371 -16.77 27.47 10.23
N TYR A 372 -15.73 28.29 10.28
CA TYR A 372 -14.40 27.91 10.80
C TYR A 372 -14.43 27.42 12.26
N ARG A 373 -15.41 27.85 13.06
CA ARG A 373 -15.40 27.67 14.53
C ARG A 373 -16.12 26.44 15.05
N GLN A 374 -16.76 25.66 14.19
CA GLN A 374 -17.61 24.54 14.59
C GLN A 374 -17.28 23.21 13.88
N ASN A 375 -16.07 23.09 13.31
CA ASN A 375 -15.55 21.82 12.82
C ASN A 375 -15.71 20.72 13.90
N PRO A 376 -16.45 19.63 13.63
CA PRO A 376 -16.68 18.54 14.58
C PRO A 376 -15.46 17.62 14.75
N GLY A 377 -14.41 17.81 13.95
CA GLY A 377 -13.15 17.06 13.97
C GLY A 377 -12.13 17.51 15.03
N LYS A 378 -10.88 17.02 14.87
CA LYS A 378 -9.72 17.33 15.73
C LYS A 378 -8.41 17.26 14.96
N LEU A 379 -7.38 17.97 15.42
CA LEU A 379 -5.99 17.79 15.02
C LEU A 379 -5.24 17.13 16.19
N VAL A 380 -4.51 16.05 15.95
CA VAL A 380 -3.78 15.33 17.00
C VAL A 380 -2.29 15.51 16.79
N PHE A 381 -1.63 16.12 17.76
CA PHE A 381 -0.19 16.31 17.78
C PHE A 381 0.45 15.43 18.86
N TYR A 382 1.44 14.65 18.45
CA TYR A 382 2.30 13.93 19.37
C TYR A 382 3.42 14.87 19.79
N ALA A 383 3.50 15.17 21.09
CA ALA A 383 4.36 16.18 21.66
C ALA A 383 5.46 15.55 22.51
N LYS A 384 6.71 15.92 22.20
CA LYS A 384 7.93 15.52 22.93
C LYS A 384 7.89 15.94 24.39
N ASP A 385 7.51 17.20 24.64
CA ASP A 385 7.12 17.70 25.95
C ASP A 385 5.70 18.26 25.81
N PRO A 386 4.67 17.51 26.24
CA PRO A 386 3.29 17.98 26.10
C PRO A 386 2.99 19.19 26.98
N THR A 387 3.72 19.40 28.09
CA THR A 387 3.49 20.54 29.00
C THR A 387 4.00 21.83 28.38
N THR A 388 5.21 21.79 27.80
CA THR A 388 5.75 22.92 27.03
C THR A 388 4.90 23.19 25.81
N PHE A 389 4.53 22.16 25.03
CA PHE A 389 3.66 22.31 23.87
C PHE A 389 2.29 22.94 24.20
N ALA A 390 1.70 22.58 25.34
CA ALA A 390 0.48 23.21 25.83
C ALA A 390 0.68 24.68 26.24
N GLN A 391 1.89 25.07 26.66
CA GLN A 391 2.24 26.47 26.93
C GLN A 391 2.48 27.27 25.64
N ASP A 392 3.21 26.69 24.68
CA ASP A 392 3.46 27.31 23.37
C ASP A 392 2.14 27.63 22.64
N ILE A 393 1.15 26.73 22.73
CA ILE A 393 -0.23 26.97 22.25
C ILE A 393 -0.86 28.22 22.90
N ARG A 394 -0.67 28.46 24.20
CA ARG A 394 -1.22 29.67 24.88
C ARG A 394 -0.51 30.92 24.41
N ASP A 395 0.81 30.86 24.30
CA ASP A 395 1.64 32.02 23.96
C ASP A 395 1.44 32.45 22.50
N ALA A 396 1.11 31.50 21.61
CA ALA A 396 0.63 31.74 20.26
C ALA A 396 -0.85 32.20 20.15
N GLY A 397 -1.57 32.32 21.27
CA GLY A 397 -2.96 32.84 21.32
C GLY A 397 -4.08 31.79 21.25
N GLY A 398 -3.75 30.50 21.33
CA GLY A 398 -4.70 29.42 21.51
C GLY A 398 -5.21 29.27 22.95
N VAL A 399 -6.06 28.27 23.18
CA VAL A 399 -6.67 28.02 24.50
C VAL A 399 -6.50 26.56 24.91
N ILE A 400 -5.93 26.29 26.08
CA ILE A 400 -5.93 24.96 26.68
C ILE A 400 -7.23 24.73 27.45
N LEU A 401 -7.93 23.65 27.09
CA LEU A 401 -9.19 23.21 27.70
C LEU A 401 -8.95 22.20 28.83
N VAL A 402 -7.95 21.33 28.64
CA VAL A 402 -7.54 20.29 29.59
C VAL A 402 -6.02 20.23 29.56
N GLU A 403 -5.37 20.43 30.71
CA GLU A 403 -3.92 20.29 30.83
C GLU A 403 -3.49 18.86 30.49
N PRO A 404 -2.33 18.66 29.83
CA PRO A 404 -1.78 17.33 29.61
C PRO A 404 -1.58 16.58 30.93
N ALA A 405 -2.22 15.42 31.05
CA ALA A 405 -2.14 14.58 32.23
C ALA A 405 -2.08 13.10 31.85
N ASP A 406 -1.39 12.30 32.66
CA ASP A 406 -1.38 10.84 32.58
C ASP A 406 -2.81 10.30 32.77
N GLN A 407 -3.33 9.62 31.74
CA GLN A 407 -4.66 9.01 31.73
C GLN A 407 -4.71 7.64 32.44
N GLY A 408 -3.56 7.18 32.96
CA GLY A 408 -3.40 5.95 33.71
C GLY A 408 -3.42 4.67 32.87
N PRO A 409 -3.33 3.49 33.52
CA PRO A 409 -3.06 2.23 32.84
C PRO A 409 -4.13 1.81 31.81
N ALA A 410 -5.36 2.31 31.95
CA ALA A 410 -6.46 2.01 31.03
C ALA A 410 -6.22 2.56 29.61
N LEU A 411 -5.44 3.64 29.47
CA LEU A 411 -4.96 4.19 28.20
C LEU A 411 -3.43 4.09 28.08
N GLY A 412 -2.84 3.03 28.66
CA GLY A 412 -1.40 2.76 28.57
C GLY A 412 -0.50 3.75 29.32
N ASN A 413 -1.06 4.57 30.21
CA ASN A 413 -0.42 5.75 30.81
C ASN A 413 -0.03 6.83 29.78
N ALA A 414 -0.80 6.95 28.69
CA ALA A 414 -0.66 8.05 27.75
C ALA A 414 -0.91 9.38 28.47
N VAL A 415 -0.04 10.36 28.24
CA VAL A 415 -0.26 11.75 28.67
C VAL A 415 -1.12 12.42 27.60
N VAL A 416 -2.33 12.86 27.97
CA VAL A 416 -3.27 13.49 27.03
C VAL A 416 -3.75 14.83 27.56
N GLY A 417 -3.78 15.83 26.70
CA GLY A 417 -4.35 17.16 26.93
C GLY A 417 -5.17 17.64 25.73
N PHE A 418 -5.96 18.70 25.92
CA PHE A 418 -6.82 19.25 24.86
C PHE A 418 -6.73 20.77 24.81
N GLY A 419 -6.66 21.31 23.60
CA GLY A 419 -6.62 22.74 23.32
C GLY A 419 -7.50 23.17 22.13
N ARG A 420 -7.38 24.44 21.77
CA ARG A 420 -8.03 25.08 20.63
C ARG A 420 -7.05 26.03 19.95
N ASP A 421 -7.04 26.03 18.62
CA ASP A 421 -6.38 27.07 17.84
C ASP A 421 -7.18 28.38 17.82
N VAL A 422 -6.64 29.40 17.13
CA VAL A 422 -7.26 30.72 16.97
C VAL A 422 -8.66 30.68 16.33
N ASP A 423 -8.90 29.70 15.45
CA ASP A 423 -10.17 29.47 14.77
C ASP A 423 -11.11 28.51 15.52
N ASN A 424 -10.71 28.00 16.69
CA ASN A 424 -11.47 27.07 17.55
C ASN A 424 -11.56 25.62 17.01
N ASN A 425 -10.64 25.17 16.15
CA ASN A 425 -10.45 23.75 15.87
C ASN A 425 -9.93 23.03 17.14
N LEU A 426 -10.38 21.80 17.40
CA LEU A 426 -9.91 21.01 18.55
C LEU A 426 -8.49 20.52 18.30
N ILE A 427 -7.58 20.77 19.25
CA ILE A 427 -6.25 20.15 19.27
C ILE A 427 -6.23 19.11 20.39
N GLU A 428 -5.80 17.90 20.08
CA GLU A 428 -5.44 16.86 21.05
C GLU A 428 -3.92 16.78 21.14
N ILE A 429 -3.39 16.81 22.36
CA ILE A 429 -1.97 16.78 22.67
C ILE A 429 -1.68 15.42 23.29
N VAL A 430 -0.85 14.60 22.63
CA VAL A 430 -0.48 13.26 23.11
C VAL A 430 1.01 13.24 23.42
N GLY A 431 1.41 12.93 24.65
CA GLY A 431 2.82 12.86 25.03
C GLY A 431 3.55 11.68 24.37
N ASP A 432 4.63 11.95 23.65
CA ASP A 432 5.54 10.94 23.10
C ASP A 432 6.99 11.24 23.52
N ALA A 433 7.45 10.54 24.57
CA ALA A 433 8.80 10.69 25.09
C ALA A 433 9.91 10.16 24.17
N ALA A 434 9.56 9.45 23.08
CA ALA A 434 10.50 9.03 22.05
C ALA A 434 10.57 10.02 20.86
N ALA A 435 9.68 11.01 20.81
CA ALA A 435 9.67 12.01 19.75
C ALA A 435 10.91 12.93 19.82
N THR A 436 11.60 13.08 18.70
CA THR A 436 12.72 14.03 18.57
C THR A 436 12.24 15.45 18.45
N GLU A 437 11.10 15.67 17.78
CA GLU A 437 10.34 16.92 17.71
C GLU A 437 8.85 16.59 17.75
N SER A 438 7.98 17.56 18.07
CA SER A 438 6.53 17.35 18.04
C SER A 438 6.03 17.21 16.60
N TYR A 439 5.05 16.33 16.36
CA TYR A 439 4.58 16.01 15.01
C TYR A 439 3.07 15.81 14.91
N PHE A 440 2.52 16.08 13.72
CA PHE A 440 1.12 15.85 13.40
C PHE A 440 0.85 14.35 13.19
N GLY A 441 0.13 13.71 14.11
CA GLY A 441 -0.03 12.25 14.12
C GLY A 441 -1.40 11.74 13.67
N ALA A 442 -2.46 12.55 13.79
CA ALA A 442 -3.77 12.19 13.26
C ALA A 442 -4.66 13.40 12.94
N PHE A 443 -5.55 13.24 11.96
CA PHE A 443 -6.61 14.19 11.67
C PHE A 443 -7.97 13.55 11.87
N GLY A 444 -8.84 14.19 12.64
CA GLY A 444 -10.21 13.76 12.83
C GLY A 444 -11.19 14.57 12.01
N ILE A 445 -12.12 13.88 11.35
CA ILE A 445 -13.34 14.46 10.76
C ILE A 445 -14.56 14.01 11.58
N GLY A 446 -15.56 14.88 11.65
CA GLY A 446 -16.85 14.48 12.22
C GLY A 446 -17.73 13.85 11.15
N VAL A 447 -18.32 12.70 11.45
CA VAL A 447 -19.22 11.95 10.56
C VAL A 447 -20.60 11.76 11.17
N SER A 448 -21.66 11.82 10.36
CA SER A 448 -23.04 11.68 10.84
C SER A 448 -23.41 10.23 11.17
N ASP A 449 -22.91 9.26 10.39
CA ASP A 449 -23.01 7.82 10.64
C ASP A 449 -21.62 7.18 10.70
N LEU A 450 -21.19 6.82 11.91
CA LEU A 450 -19.87 6.23 12.16
C LEU A 450 -19.72 4.81 11.57
N ALA A 451 -20.80 4.07 11.37
CA ALA A 451 -20.75 2.73 10.80
C ALA A 451 -20.64 2.79 9.28
N ALA A 452 -21.41 3.68 8.63
CA ALA A 452 -21.30 3.93 7.19
C ALA A 452 -19.91 4.50 6.84
N ALA A 453 -19.43 5.50 7.57
CA ALA A 453 -18.10 6.07 7.34
C ALA A 453 -16.98 5.03 7.55
N LYS A 454 -17.09 4.14 8.55
CA LYS A 454 -16.15 3.02 8.71
C LYS A 454 -16.19 2.07 7.52
N ALA A 455 -17.38 1.73 7.02
CA ALA A 455 -17.52 0.85 5.86
C ALA A 455 -16.85 1.46 4.62
N PHE A 456 -17.09 2.74 4.35
CA PHE A 456 -16.45 3.45 3.25
C PHE A 456 -14.92 3.54 3.42
N TYR A 457 -14.41 4.22 4.45
CA TYR A 457 -12.97 4.47 4.57
C TYR A 457 -12.14 3.19 4.84
N ALA A 458 -12.65 2.24 5.62
CA ALA A 458 -11.88 1.04 5.97
C ALA A 458 -12.14 -0.15 5.03
N ASP A 459 -13.40 -0.49 4.77
CA ASP A 459 -13.74 -1.71 4.03
C ASP A 459 -13.71 -1.47 2.50
N THR A 460 -14.08 -0.27 2.04
CA THR A 460 -14.07 0.09 0.61
C THR A 460 -12.72 0.70 0.18
N LEU A 461 -12.20 1.70 0.91
CA LEU A 461 -10.94 2.38 0.57
C LEU A 461 -9.68 1.74 1.21
N GLY A 462 -9.84 0.67 1.99
CA GLY A 462 -8.73 -0.16 2.46
C GLY A 462 -7.87 0.41 3.60
N PHE A 463 -8.31 1.46 4.31
CA PHE A 463 -7.62 1.93 5.52
C PHE A 463 -7.77 0.90 6.65
N LYS A 464 -6.68 0.64 7.39
CA LYS A 464 -6.71 -0.34 8.49
C LYS A 464 -7.37 0.25 9.74
N VAL A 465 -8.40 -0.40 10.28
CA VAL A 465 -8.92 -0.05 11.62
C VAL A 465 -7.85 -0.40 12.67
N SER A 466 -7.24 0.65 13.23
CA SER A 466 -6.25 0.54 14.31
C SER A 466 -6.96 0.35 15.65
N LEU A 467 -7.94 1.22 15.94
CA LEU A 467 -8.63 1.25 17.23
C LEU A 467 -10.08 1.76 17.11
N PHE A 468 -10.93 1.33 18.03
CA PHE A 468 -12.25 1.91 18.28
C PHE A 468 -12.30 2.41 19.73
N LEU A 469 -12.69 3.67 19.94
CA LEU A 469 -12.77 4.31 21.26
C LEU A 469 -14.18 4.86 21.50
N PRO A 470 -14.98 4.24 22.38
CA PRO A 470 -16.24 4.80 22.86
C PRO A 470 -15.98 5.73 24.05
N ILE A 471 -15.91 7.05 23.82
CA ILE A 471 -15.74 8.05 24.89
C ILE A 471 -17.11 8.38 25.49
N SER A 472 -17.42 7.67 26.58
CA SER A 472 -18.72 7.74 27.27
C SER A 472 -19.19 9.17 27.51
N GLY A 473 -20.39 9.50 26.99
CA GLY A 473 -21.00 10.82 27.14
C GLY A 473 -20.37 11.95 26.30
N GLN A 474 -19.47 11.65 25.37
CA GLN A 474 -18.87 12.64 24.46
C GLN A 474 -19.04 12.27 22.98
N TYR A 475 -18.27 11.27 22.52
CA TYR A 475 -18.22 10.83 21.13
C TYR A 475 -17.72 9.39 21.05
N ASN A 476 -18.01 8.71 19.94
CA ASN A 476 -17.33 7.47 19.56
C ASN A 476 -16.38 7.79 18.40
N GLU A 477 -15.22 7.14 18.36
CA GLU A 477 -14.30 7.27 17.23
C GLU A 477 -13.68 5.96 16.76
N TYR A 478 -13.39 5.89 15.45
CA TYR A 478 -12.47 4.93 14.86
C TYR A 478 -11.18 5.63 14.47
N ILE A 479 -10.03 5.06 14.84
CA ILE A 479 -8.72 5.48 14.35
C ILE A 479 -8.32 4.54 13.21
N LEU A 480 -8.16 5.11 12.01
CA LEU A 480 -7.84 4.42 10.77
C LEU A 480 -6.42 4.76 10.33
N GLN A 481 -5.65 3.76 9.92
CA GLN A 481 -4.26 3.91 9.52
C GLN A 481 -4.09 3.59 8.02
N GLY A 482 -3.54 4.54 7.27
CA GLY A 482 -3.05 4.32 5.91
C GLY A 482 -1.64 3.76 5.90
N TYR A 483 -1.08 3.52 4.71
CA TYR A 483 0.26 2.95 4.53
C TYR A 483 1.39 4.00 4.54
N GLY A 484 1.17 5.08 5.29
CA GLY A 484 2.02 6.25 5.42
C GLY A 484 1.29 7.35 6.19
N GLY A 485 1.92 8.50 6.37
CA GLY A 485 1.31 9.71 6.94
C GLY A 485 0.70 9.56 8.33
N SER A 486 -0.16 10.51 8.69
CA SER A 486 -0.96 10.52 9.91
C SER A 486 -2.17 9.59 9.81
N ALA A 487 -2.75 9.22 10.96
CA ALA A 487 -4.01 8.48 11.01
C ALA A 487 -5.22 9.36 10.67
N LEU A 488 -6.26 8.76 10.08
CA LEU A 488 -7.57 9.37 9.91
C LEU A 488 -8.47 8.96 11.07
N VAL A 489 -9.12 9.89 11.74
CA VAL A 489 -10.05 9.62 12.84
C VAL A 489 -11.48 9.95 12.39
N LEU A 490 -12.36 8.96 12.42
CA LEU A 490 -13.79 9.16 12.17
C LEU A 490 -14.48 9.40 13.52
N MET A 491 -15.08 10.57 13.73
CA MET A 491 -15.66 10.96 15.02
C MET A 491 -17.18 11.18 14.92
N ASN A 492 -17.96 10.59 15.83
CA ASN A 492 -19.40 10.86 15.93
C ASN A 492 -19.77 11.28 17.35
N TRP A 493 -20.31 12.49 17.52
CA TRP A 493 -20.65 13.06 18.82
C TRP A 493 -21.95 12.49 19.38
N THR A 494 -21.87 11.79 20.51
CA THR A 494 -22.97 11.04 21.13
C THR A 494 -23.61 11.78 22.31
N ASN A 495 -23.06 12.93 22.70
CA ASN A 495 -23.50 13.73 23.86
C ASN A 495 -24.80 14.52 23.67
N GLY A 496 -25.50 14.37 22.53
CA GLY A 496 -26.73 15.09 22.21
C GLY A 496 -26.53 16.56 21.80
N SER A 497 -25.28 17.04 21.65
CA SER A 497 -25.02 18.35 21.04
C SER A 497 -25.32 18.31 19.54
N VAL A 498 -25.99 19.35 19.03
CA VAL A 498 -26.18 19.51 17.58
C VAL A 498 -24.81 19.83 16.97
N ARG A 499 -24.41 19.05 15.96
CA ARG A 499 -23.18 19.24 15.20
C ARG A 499 -23.51 19.41 13.72
N ASN A 500 -22.69 20.20 13.05
CA ASN A 500 -22.69 20.28 11.60
C ASN A 500 -21.70 19.23 11.07
N TYR A 501 -22.19 18.18 10.42
CA TYR A 501 -21.32 17.18 9.77
C TYR A 501 -21.08 17.52 8.29
N THR A 502 -21.99 18.27 7.67
CA THR A 502 -21.98 18.63 6.24
C THR A 502 -21.29 19.96 5.93
N ASP A 503 -20.64 20.08 4.77
CA ASP A 503 -20.05 21.33 4.26
C ASP A 503 -19.10 22.03 5.26
N ASN A 504 -18.44 21.24 6.12
CA ASN A 504 -17.33 21.74 6.94
C ASN A 504 -16.16 22.14 6.03
N PRO A 505 -15.40 23.21 6.36
CA PRO A 505 -14.25 23.64 5.55
C PRO A 505 -13.04 22.75 5.84
N VAL A 506 -13.16 21.46 5.49
CA VAL A 506 -12.13 20.43 5.68
C VAL A 506 -11.89 19.69 4.37
N LYS A 507 -10.63 19.31 4.15
CA LYS A 507 -10.20 18.54 2.97
C LYS A 507 -9.19 17.48 3.44
N LEU A 508 -9.31 16.27 2.93
CA LEU A 508 -8.33 15.21 3.08
C LEU A 508 -7.52 15.13 1.79
N GLU A 509 -6.20 15.31 1.85
CA GLU A 509 -5.31 14.95 0.75
C GLU A 509 -4.93 13.47 0.93
N ILE A 510 -5.39 12.64 -0.01
CA ILE A 510 -5.22 11.18 0.01
C ILE A 510 -4.26 10.78 -1.10
N ALA A 511 -3.04 10.39 -0.71
CA ALA A 511 -2.07 9.84 -1.64
C ALA A 511 -2.28 8.33 -1.81
N THR A 512 -2.39 7.86 -3.05
CA THR A 512 -2.70 6.47 -3.40
C THR A 512 -1.82 5.96 -4.53
N ALA A 513 -1.58 4.65 -4.56
CA ALA A 513 -0.83 3.99 -5.63
C ALA A 513 -1.49 4.19 -7.03
N SER A 514 -2.81 4.33 -7.08
CA SER A 514 -3.57 4.53 -8.32
C SER A 514 -4.73 5.50 -8.07
N PRO A 515 -4.55 6.81 -8.36
CA PRO A 515 -5.61 7.82 -8.21
C PRO A 515 -6.87 7.49 -8.99
N GLU A 516 -6.71 6.95 -10.20
CA GLU A 516 -7.79 6.55 -11.10
C GLU A 516 -8.64 5.45 -10.48
N ALA A 517 -8.04 4.30 -10.14
CA ALA A 517 -8.76 3.19 -9.52
C ALA A 517 -9.33 3.55 -8.14
N PHE A 518 -8.71 4.48 -7.41
CA PHE A 518 -9.22 4.98 -6.13
C PHE A 518 -10.49 5.85 -6.32
N ILE A 519 -10.53 6.73 -7.33
CA ILE A 519 -11.73 7.50 -7.66
C ILE A 519 -12.83 6.60 -8.22
N ASP A 520 -12.50 5.63 -9.08
CA ASP A 520 -13.48 4.64 -9.58
C ASP A 520 -14.09 3.82 -8.43
N THR A 521 -13.27 3.45 -7.42
CA THR A 521 -13.74 2.79 -6.19
C THR A 521 -14.70 3.66 -5.37
N ILE A 522 -14.53 4.99 -5.39
CA ILE A 522 -15.44 5.94 -4.74
C ILE A 522 -16.76 6.06 -5.53
N ASP A 523 -16.71 6.11 -6.86
CA ASP A 523 -17.92 6.16 -7.71
C ASP A 523 -18.75 4.87 -7.59
N ASP A 524 -18.10 3.70 -7.61
CA ASP A 524 -18.75 2.39 -7.43
C ASP A 524 -19.35 2.22 -6.02
N ALA A 525 -18.87 2.97 -5.02
CA ALA A 525 -19.47 3.06 -3.68
C ALA A 525 -20.75 3.93 -3.64
N GLY A 526 -21.04 4.67 -4.72
CA GLY A 526 -22.14 5.64 -4.81
C GLY A 526 -21.84 7.01 -4.21
N GLU A 527 -20.57 7.27 -3.89
CA GLU A 527 -20.10 8.54 -3.34
C GLU A 527 -19.79 9.54 -4.46
N ARG A 528 -19.70 10.83 -4.13
CA ARG A 528 -19.71 11.89 -5.14
C ARG A 528 -18.32 12.15 -5.71
N VAL A 529 -18.05 11.68 -6.92
CA VAL A 529 -16.93 12.21 -7.73
C VAL A 529 -17.23 13.67 -8.13
N VAL A 530 -16.25 14.55 -7.94
CA VAL A 530 -16.27 15.97 -8.34
C VAL A 530 -15.45 16.17 -9.61
N GLN A 531 -14.29 15.52 -9.69
CA GLN A 531 -13.37 15.52 -10.82
C GLN A 531 -12.63 14.18 -10.86
N THR A 532 -12.66 13.50 -12.01
CA THR A 532 -11.79 12.35 -12.29
C THR A 532 -10.32 12.80 -12.35
N PRO A 533 -9.35 11.96 -11.94
CA PRO A 533 -7.94 12.37 -11.92
C PRO A 533 -7.47 12.84 -13.29
N ALA A 534 -6.85 14.03 -13.31
CA ALA A 534 -6.25 14.62 -14.48
C ALA A 534 -4.95 15.35 -14.09
N VAL A 535 -4.05 15.56 -15.06
CA VAL A 535 -2.86 16.39 -14.85
C VAL A 535 -3.33 17.81 -14.54
N SER A 536 -2.88 18.34 -13.41
CA SER A 536 -3.34 19.60 -12.84
C SER A 536 -2.58 20.79 -13.45
N GLU A 537 -3.32 21.88 -13.66
CA GLU A 537 -2.79 23.21 -14.03
C GLU A 537 -2.80 24.18 -12.83
N ASP A 538 -3.21 23.73 -11.64
CA ASP A 538 -3.29 24.55 -10.42
C ASP A 538 -1.90 24.92 -9.88
N ALA A 539 -1.72 26.16 -9.43
CA ALA A 539 -0.44 26.65 -8.92
C ALA A 539 -0.03 25.95 -7.60
N GLY A 540 1.13 25.30 -7.60
CA GLY A 540 1.63 24.42 -6.54
C GLY A 540 1.18 22.96 -6.67
N ARG A 541 0.52 22.60 -7.77
CA ARG A 541 0.16 21.22 -8.16
C ARG A 541 0.30 21.04 -9.68
N GLU A 542 1.13 21.84 -10.36
CA GLU A 542 1.36 21.70 -11.79
C GLU A 542 1.99 20.33 -12.11
N ASP A 543 1.59 19.74 -13.24
CA ASP A 543 2.04 18.41 -13.72
C ASP A 543 1.69 17.21 -12.80
N GLU A 544 1.10 17.43 -11.62
CA GLU A 544 0.62 16.37 -10.73
C GLU A 544 -0.73 15.79 -11.19
N LEU A 545 -0.95 14.50 -10.94
CA LEU A 545 -2.25 13.86 -11.17
C LEU A 545 -3.17 14.08 -9.96
N VAL A 546 -4.23 14.88 -10.17
CA VAL A 546 -5.16 15.29 -9.10
C VAL A 546 -6.61 14.95 -9.47
N GLY A 547 -7.29 14.22 -8.59
CA GLY A 547 -8.74 13.97 -8.63
C GLY A 547 -9.44 14.56 -7.40
N PHE A 548 -10.76 14.77 -7.48
CA PHE A 548 -11.57 15.24 -6.36
C PHE A 548 -12.84 14.43 -6.20
N ALA A 549 -13.18 14.10 -4.95
CA ALA A 549 -14.45 13.47 -4.58
C ALA A 549 -14.96 13.99 -3.23
N LYS A 550 -16.16 13.54 -2.83
CA LYS A 550 -16.74 13.77 -1.51
C LYS A 550 -17.37 12.50 -0.95
N ASP A 551 -17.22 12.30 0.36
CA ASP A 551 -17.96 11.29 1.12
C ASP A 551 -19.42 11.71 1.40
N ALA A 552 -20.20 10.84 2.03
CA ALA A 552 -21.61 11.07 2.34
C ALA A 552 -21.86 12.28 3.27
N ASP A 553 -20.88 12.66 4.09
CA ASP A 553 -20.92 13.87 4.92
C ASP A 553 -20.39 15.11 4.15
N GLY A 554 -19.96 14.96 2.91
CA GLY A 554 -19.53 16.06 2.05
C GLY A 554 -18.10 16.56 2.32
N THR A 555 -17.29 15.84 3.10
CA THR A 555 -15.85 16.05 3.27
C THR A 555 -15.20 16.03 1.88
N LEU A 556 -14.31 16.98 1.56
CA LEU A 556 -13.59 16.95 0.28
C LEU A 556 -12.41 15.99 0.36
N LEU A 557 -12.30 15.05 -0.58
CA LEU A 557 -11.13 14.22 -0.80
C LEU A 557 -10.39 14.75 -2.04
N GLU A 558 -9.16 15.20 -1.88
CA GLU A 558 -8.22 15.49 -2.98
C GLU A 558 -7.32 14.26 -3.13
N VAL A 559 -7.46 13.54 -4.24
CA VAL A 559 -6.81 12.25 -4.49
C VAL A 559 -5.57 12.49 -5.36
N LEU A 560 -4.42 12.03 -4.86
CA LEU A 560 -3.09 12.31 -5.38
C LEU A 560 -2.31 11.02 -5.65
N LEU A 561 -1.36 11.05 -6.57
CA LEU A 561 -0.42 9.93 -6.75
C LEU A 561 0.54 9.83 -5.56
N ALA A 562 0.66 8.64 -4.97
CA ALA A 562 1.67 8.37 -3.96
C ALA A 562 3.08 8.30 -4.58
N PRO A 563 4.12 8.84 -3.91
CA PRO A 563 5.49 8.88 -4.44
C PRO A 563 6.22 7.52 -4.41
N TRP A 564 5.55 6.44 -4.00
CA TRP A 564 6.14 5.10 -3.87
C TRP A 564 6.65 4.59 -5.21
N GLY A 565 7.89 4.11 -5.27
CA GLY A 565 8.51 3.59 -6.49
C GLY A 565 8.71 4.61 -7.63
N GLN A 566 8.28 5.86 -7.45
CA GLN A 566 8.51 6.90 -8.46
C GLN A 566 9.97 7.36 -8.38
N SER A 567 10.61 7.55 -9.53
CA SER A 567 11.95 8.14 -9.58
C SER A 567 11.90 9.56 -8.99
N THR A 568 12.67 9.82 -7.93
CA THR A 568 12.78 11.18 -7.39
C THR A 568 13.40 12.10 -8.45
N PRO A 569 12.79 13.26 -8.76
CA PRO A 569 13.44 14.27 -9.58
C PRO A 569 14.78 14.64 -8.95
N VAL A 570 15.88 14.48 -9.70
CA VAL A 570 17.19 14.98 -9.27
C VAL A 570 17.11 16.51 -9.31
N PRO A 571 17.38 17.22 -8.20
CA PRO A 571 17.26 18.68 -8.12
C PRO A 571 18.33 19.44 -8.92
#